data_AF-A0A0D1YZA6-F1
#
_entry.id   AF-A0A0D1YZA6-F1
#
_cell.length_a   1.000
_cell.length_b   1.000
_cell.length_c   1.000
_cell.angle_alpha   90.00
_cell.angle_beta   90.00
_cell.angle_gamma   90.00
#
_symmetry.space_group_name_H-M   'P 1'
#
loop_
_entity.id
_entity.type
_entity.pdbx_description
1 polymer ?
#
loop_
_entity_poly.entity_id
_entity_poly.type
_entity_poly.pdbx_seq_one_letter_code
_entity_poly.pdbx_strand_id
1 'polypeptide(L)'
;MSLLVDSNNRPRHTLRALWDVAQMEDASEWEVLSFWRYLLSKHAFEEEYWIVDHGIRYVEQGNENRIAVLLWHEAKRGESMSEQKECEDQALQACQEYLQRHAWQTELYAMTTLRTKAKIWSYDKIAQVLVALYDDHYVEANSSEGIQLKMCFERTKTYASRMAQTCILK
;
A
#
# COMPACT_ATOMS: atom_id res chain seq x y z
N MET A 1 -17.49 -2.39 -1.19
CA MET A 1 -17.45 -1.95 -2.60
C MET A 1 -16.11 -2.38 -3.19
N SER A 2 -16.11 -2.96 -4.39
CA SER A 2 -14.89 -3.39 -5.10
C SER A 2 -14.00 -2.18 -5.44
N LEU A 3 -12.68 -2.38 -5.43
CA LEU A 3 -11.71 -1.36 -5.90
C LEU A 3 -11.69 -1.23 -7.43
N LEU A 4 -12.28 -2.19 -8.15
CA LEU A 4 -12.32 -2.21 -9.61
C LEU A 4 -13.44 -1.35 -10.20
N VAL A 5 -14.25 -0.71 -9.35
CA VAL A 5 -15.28 0.23 -9.76
C VAL A 5 -15.00 1.63 -9.19
N ASP A 6 -15.58 2.65 -9.81
CA ASP A 6 -15.56 4.01 -9.27
C ASP A 6 -16.69 4.23 -8.24
N SER A 7 -16.78 5.46 -7.71
CA SER A 7 -17.83 5.85 -6.75
C SER A 7 -19.24 5.78 -7.33
N ASN A 8 -19.38 5.79 -8.66
CA ASN A 8 -20.64 5.66 -9.37
C ASN A 8 -20.90 4.22 -9.83
N ASN A 9 -20.15 3.25 -9.29
CA ASN A 9 -20.22 1.83 -9.63
C ASN A 9 -19.91 1.53 -11.11
N ARG A 10 -19.15 2.39 -11.79
CA ARG A 10 -18.70 2.17 -13.17
C ARG A 10 -17.41 1.35 -13.17
N PRO A 11 -17.26 0.35 -14.05
CA PRO A 11 -16.04 -0.44 -14.16
C PRO A 11 -14.83 0.38 -14.57
N ARG A 12 -13.68 0.11 -13.95
CA ARG A 12 -12.37 0.60 -14.36
C ARG A 12 -11.77 -0.40 -15.34
N HIS A 13 -12.06 -0.27 -16.64
CA HIS A 13 -11.75 -1.28 -17.66
C HIS A 13 -10.28 -1.75 -17.66
N THR A 14 -9.32 -0.81 -17.62
CA THR A 14 -7.89 -1.17 -17.57
C THR A 14 -7.53 -1.92 -16.29
N LEU A 15 -8.01 -1.44 -15.15
CA LEU A 15 -7.76 -2.10 -13.87
C LEU A 15 -8.38 -3.50 -13.84
N ARG A 16 -9.56 -3.67 -14.45
CA ARG A 16 -10.21 -4.98 -14.59
C ARG A 16 -9.40 -5.93 -15.44
N ALA A 17 -8.91 -5.49 -16.60
CA ALA A 17 -8.07 -6.32 -17.45
C ALA A 17 -6.78 -6.76 -16.73
N LEU A 18 -6.12 -5.86 -16.00
CA LEU A 18 -4.94 -6.20 -15.19
C LEU A 18 -5.27 -7.18 -14.07
N TRP A 19 -6.43 -7.03 -13.42
CA TRP A 19 -6.90 -7.98 -12.42
C TRP A 19 -7.17 -9.36 -13.04
N ASP A 20 -7.82 -9.44 -14.19
CA ASP A 20 -8.09 -10.70 -14.87
C ASP A 20 -6.77 -11.42 -15.24
N VAL A 21 -5.73 -10.68 -15.66
CA VAL A 21 -4.38 -11.24 -15.91
C VAL A 21 -3.72 -11.71 -14.61
N ALA A 22 -3.76 -10.92 -13.53
CA ALA A 22 -3.20 -11.30 -12.24
C ALA A 22 -3.89 -12.52 -11.59
N GLN A 23 -5.11 -12.85 -12.03
CA GLN A 23 -5.86 -14.04 -11.62
C GLN A 23 -5.50 -15.30 -12.39
N MET A 24 -4.71 -15.22 -13.46
CA MET A 24 -4.25 -16.40 -14.19
C MET A 24 -3.31 -17.26 -13.33
N GLU A 25 -3.38 -18.58 -13.48
CA GLU A 25 -2.57 -19.53 -12.70
C GLU A 25 -1.07 -19.37 -12.97
N ASP A 26 -0.72 -19.03 -14.20
CA ASP A 26 0.64 -18.80 -14.69
C ASP A 26 1.07 -17.33 -14.63
N ALA A 27 0.29 -16.46 -13.99
CA ALA A 27 0.63 -15.06 -13.81
C ALA A 27 2.00 -14.90 -13.14
N SER A 28 2.86 -14.13 -13.79
CA SER A 28 4.16 -13.73 -13.26
C SER A 28 4.00 -12.73 -12.12
N GLU A 29 5.04 -12.60 -11.29
CA GLU A 29 5.07 -11.60 -10.22
C GLU A 29 4.94 -10.17 -10.77
N TRP A 30 5.48 -9.91 -11.97
CA TRP A 30 5.36 -8.62 -12.63
C TRP A 30 3.93 -8.26 -13.03
N GLU A 31 3.12 -9.24 -13.45
CA GLU A 31 1.71 -9.01 -13.78
C GLU A 31 0.88 -8.69 -12.53
N VAL A 32 1.13 -9.42 -11.44
CA VAL A 32 0.53 -9.14 -10.12
C VAL A 32 0.94 -7.75 -9.62
N LEU A 33 2.22 -7.40 -9.71
CA LEU A 33 2.72 -6.07 -9.34
C LEU A 33 2.14 -4.98 -10.24
N SER A 34 1.95 -5.24 -11.53
CA SER A 34 1.38 -4.26 -12.48
C SER A 34 -0.05 -3.90 -12.12
N PHE A 35 -0.86 -4.89 -11.72
CA PHE A 35 -2.20 -4.64 -11.19
C PHE A 35 -2.18 -3.68 -10.00
N TRP A 36 -1.37 -3.98 -8.98
CA TRP A 36 -1.30 -3.15 -7.77
C TRP A 36 -0.71 -1.77 -8.02
N ARG A 37 0.38 -1.68 -8.79
CA ARG A 37 0.99 -0.39 -9.16
C ARG A 37 0.01 0.49 -9.94
N TYR A 38 -0.75 -0.10 -10.86
CA TYR A 38 -1.77 0.64 -11.59
C TYR A 38 -2.89 1.13 -10.65
N LEU A 39 -3.41 0.24 -9.80
CA LEU A 39 -4.43 0.59 -8.81
C LEU A 39 -3.96 1.75 -7.92
N LEU A 40 -2.75 1.62 -7.36
CA LEU A 40 -2.20 2.58 -6.43
C LEU A 40 -1.92 3.92 -7.11
N SER A 41 -1.21 3.94 -8.24
CA SER A 41 -0.81 5.18 -8.91
C SER A 41 -1.93 5.91 -9.65
N LYS A 42 -2.97 5.20 -10.13
CA LYS A 42 -4.04 5.81 -10.93
C LYS A 42 -5.31 6.09 -10.16
N HIS A 43 -5.49 5.49 -8.98
CA HIS A 43 -6.76 5.54 -8.26
C HIS A 43 -6.63 5.73 -6.76
N ALA A 44 -5.63 5.12 -6.11
CA ALA A 44 -5.48 5.30 -4.66
C ALA A 44 -4.65 6.53 -4.31
N PHE A 45 -3.58 6.83 -5.04
CA PHE A 45 -2.62 7.92 -4.80
C PHE A 45 -2.35 8.64 -6.13
N GLU A 46 -3.37 9.31 -6.66
CA GLU A 46 -3.37 9.87 -8.01
C GLU A 46 -2.76 11.28 -8.11
N GLU A 47 -2.56 11.94 -6.97
CA GLU A 47 -2.03 13.29 -6.90
C GLU A 47 -0.51 13.34 -7.18
N GLU A 48 -0.02 14.45 -7.76
CA GLU A 48 1.34 14.58 -8.27
C GLU A 48 2.46 14.50 -7.22
N TYR A 49 2.11 14.68 -5.95
CA TYR A 49 3.05 14.61 -4.82
C TYR A 49 3.26 13.18 -4.30
N TRP A 50 2.61 12.19 -4.91
CA TRP A 50 2.82 10.78 -4.64
C TRP A 50 3.76 10.15 -5.65
N ILE A 51 4.71 9.37 -5.15
CA ILE A 51 5.54 8.47 -5.95
C ILE A 51 5.17 7.04 -5.57
N VAL A 52 4.69 6.27 -6.56
CA VAL A 52 4.26 4.88 -6.39
C VAL A 52 5.21 3.96 -7.13
N ASP A 53 5.98 3.15 -6.41
CA ASP A 53 6.99 2.26 -6.98
C ASP A 53 7.12 0.89 -6.25
N HIS A 54 8.09 0.74 -5.34
CA HIS A 54 8.22 -0.35 -4.37
C HIS A 54 7.54 0.03 -3.04
N GLY A 55 6.89 1.17 -3.01
CA GLY A 55 6.08 1.66 -1.91
C GLY A 55 5.33 2.93 -2.33
N ILE A 56 4.75 3.60 -1.35
CA ILE A 56 4.17 4.93 -1.50
C ILE A 56 5.09 5.92 -0.81
N ARG A 57 5.64 6.84 -1.59
CA ARG A 57 6.48 7.93 -1.11
C ARG A 57 5.77 9.26 -1.31
N TYR A 58 5.94 10.16 -0.36
CA TYR A 58 5.35 11.48 -0.33
C TYR A 58 6.45 12.53 -0.49
N VAL A 59 6.28 13.43 -1.44
CA VAL A 59 7.14 14.62 -1.60
C VAL A 59 6.56 15.71 -0.70
N GLU A 60 7.30 16.08 0.34
CA GLU A 60 6.85 17.07 1.33
C GLU A 60 6.73 18.47 0.69
N GLN A 61 5.51 18.98 0.60
CA GLN A 61 5.27 20.31 0.03
C GLN A 61 5.79 21.41 0.96
N GLY A 62 6.54 22.36 0.41
CA GLY A 62 7.14 23.49 1.16
C GLY A 62 8.50 23.19 1.79
N ASN A 63 9.01 21.95 1.68
CA ASN A 63 10.36 21.56 2.08
C ASN A 63 10.98 20.79 0.91
N GLU A 64 11.45 21.54 -0.09
CA GLU A 64 11.64 21.13 -1.50
C GLU A 64 12.55 19.92 -1.76
N ASN A 65 13.09 19.24 -0.74
CA ASN A 65 13.99 18.09 -0.91
C ASN A 65 13.70 16.90 0.01
N ARG A 66 12.56 16.84 0.71
CA ARG A 66 12.26 15.70 1.57
C ARG A 66 11.25 14.74 0.95
N ILE A 67 11.71 13.53 0.65
CA ILE A 67 10.87 12.40 0.26
C ILE A 67 10.72 11.49 1.47
N ALA A 68 9.48 11.26 1.91
CA ALA A 68 9.15 10.35 3.00
C ALA A 68 8.54 9.06 2.44
N VAL A 69 9.04 7.90 2.85
CA VAL A 69 8.33 6.64 2.59
C VAL A 69 7.18 6.55 3.60
N LEU A 70 5.94 6.47 3.12
CA LEU A 70 4.77 6.31 3.99
C LEU A 70 4.32 4.86 4.09
N LEU A 71 4.45 4.12 3.00
CA LEU A 71 4.00 2.73 2.92
C LEU A 71 5.02 1.91 2.11
N TRP A 72 5.49 0.79 2.65
CA TRP A 72 6.23 -0.21 1.89
C TRP A 72 5.28 -1.18 1.22
N HIS A 73 5.54 -1.57 -0.04
CA HIS A 73 4.71 -2.56 -0.74
C HIS A 73 5.54 -3.80 -1.06
N GLU A 74 5.23 -4.89 -0.36
CA GLU A 74 5.76 -6.22 -0.66
C GLU A 74 4.69 -7.08 -1.33
N ALA A 75 5.12 -7.90 -2.29
CA ALA A 75 4.23 -8.72 -3.09
C ALA A 75 4.78 -10.12 -3.29
N LYS A 76 3.87 -11.09 -3.34
CA LYS A 76 4.14 -12.44 -3.83
C LYS A 76 3.09 -12.83 -4.86
N ARG A 77 3.55 -13.62 -5.83
CA ARG A 77 2.69 -14.16 -6.89
C ARG A 77 1.75 -15.27 -6.40
N GLY A 78 2.10 -15.99 -5.34
CA GLY A 78 1.28 -17.07 -4.79
C GLY A 78 0.61 -16.68 -3.48
N GLU A 79 -0.22 -17.60 -2.99
CA GLU A 79 -1.00 -17.44 -1.74
C GLU A 79 -0.65 -18.53 -0.71
N SER A 80 0.48 -19.21 -0.87
CA SER A 80 0.88 -20.24 0.09
C SER A 80 1.23 -19.62 1.44
N MET A 81 1.07 -20.37 2.53
CA MET A 81 1.43 -19.91 3.88
C MET A 81 2.91 -19.49 3.97
N SER A 82 3.79 -20.14 3.19
CA SER A 82 5.21 -19.80 3.13
C SER A 82 5.43 -18.45 2.46
N GLU A 83 4.80 -18.20 1.31
CA GLU A 83 4.88 -16.91 0.60
C GLU A 83 4.25 -15.79 1.42
N GLN A 84 3.11 -16.05 2.06
CA GLN A 84 2.48 -15.09 2.97
C GLN A 84 3.45 -14.66 4.07
N LYS A 85 4.02 -15.63 4.79
CA LYS A 85 4.95 -15.34 5.87
C LYS A 85 6.18 -14.58 5.36
N GLU A 86 6.75 -15.01 4.25
CA GLU A 86 7.91 -14.34 3.65
C GLU A 86 7.58 -12.88 3.27
N CYS A 87 6.40 -12.63 2.69
CA CYS A 87 5.94 -11.29 2.33
C CYS A 87 5.80 -10.38 3.56
N GLU A 88 5.27 -10.90 4.65
CA GLU A 88 5.08 -10.18 5.91
C GLU A 88 6.41 -9.92 6.62
N ASP A 89 7.32 -10.90 6.64
CA ASP A 89 8.66 -10.76 7.22
C ASP A 89 9.48 -9.70 6.46
N GLN A 90 9.42 -9.70 5.12
CA GLN A 90 10.10 -8.69 4.29
C GLN A 90 9.54 -7.29 4.53
N ALA A 91 8.21 -7.15 4.62
CA ALA A 91 7.57 -5.87 4.88
C ALA A 91 7.93 -5.33 6.28
N LEU A 92 8.02 -6.21 7.28
CA LEU A 92 8.45 -5.87 8.63
C LEU A 92 9.91 -5.39 8.64
N GLN A 93 10.79 -6.14 7.98
CA GLN A 93 12.21 -5.80 7.88
C GLN A 93 12.41 -4.44 7.19
N ALA A 94 11.72 -4.18 6.08
CA ALA A 94 11.78 -2.88 5.39
C ALA A 94 11.34 -1.73 6.30
N CYS A 95 10.29 -1.94 7.11
CA CYS A 95 9.85 -0.95 8.09
C CYS A 95 10.90 -0.66 9.17
N GLN A 96 11.49 -1.72 9.74
CA GLN A 96 12.52 -1.62 10.77
C GLN A 96 13.75 -0.87 10.27
N GLU A 97 14.30 -1.29 9.13
CA GLU A 97 15.50 -0.69 8.54
C GLU A 97 15.30 0.79 8.18
N TYR A 98 14.12 1.13 7.64
CA TYR A 98 13.82 2.51 7.29
C TYR A 98 13.78 3.41 8.52
N LEU A 99 13.08 3.00 9.59
CA LEU A 99 12.90 3.85 10.77
C LEU A 99 14.14 3.98 11.64
N GLN A 100 15.06 3.02 11.61
CA GLN A 100 16.39 3.19 12.19
C GLN A 100 17.13 4.39 11.58
N ARG A 101 16.89 4.69 10.29
CA ARG A 101 17.53 5.81 9.57
C ARG A 101 16.68 7.09 9.58
N HIS A 102 15.39 6.99 9.89
CA HIS A 102 14.42 8.09 9.79
C HIS A 102 13.59 8.25 11.07
N ALA A 103 14.27 8.35 12.22
CA ALA A 103 13.65 8.44 13.55
C ALA A 103 12.67 9.62 13.73
N TRP A 104 12.78 10.64 12.89
CA TRP A 104 11.88 11.81 12.86
C TRP A 104 10.46 11.48 12.40
N GLN A 105 10.30 10.44 11.58
CA GLN A 105 8.98 9.98 11.15
C GLN A 105 8.33 9.27 12.34
N THR A 106 7.01 9.32 12.48
CA THR A 106 6.28 8.77 13.64
C THR A 106 5.37 7.61 13.28
N GLU A 107 4.91 7.55 12.04
CA GLU A 107 4.08 6.47 11.52
C GLU A 107 4.72 5.93 10.24
N LEU A 108 4.67 4.62 10.06
CA LEU A 108 5.06 3.95 8.83
C LEU A 108 4.08 2.81 8.60
N TYR A 109 3.69 2.63 7.35
CA TYR A 109 2.75 1.60 6.95
C TYR A 109 3.46 0.56 6.08
N ALA A 110 2.83 -0.60 5.96
CA ALA A 110 3.20 -1.58 4.95
C ALA A 110 1.95 -2.12 4.28
N MET A 111 2.09 -2.60 3.07
CA MET A 111 1.11 -3.35 2.32
C MET A 111 1.78 -4.63 1.88
N THR A 112 1.19 -5.75 2.25
CA THR A 112 1.57 -7.05 1.70
C THR A 112 0.48 -7.47 0.72
N THR A 113 0.90 -8.08 -0.38
CA THR A 113 -0.02 -8.54 -1.42
C THR A 113 0.28 -9.97 -1.82
N LEU A 114 -0.77 -10.77 -1.93
CA LEU A 114 -0.74 -12.14 -2.41
C LEU A 114 -1.70 -12.20 -3.59
N ARG A 115 -1.17 -12.32 -4.81
CA ARG A 115 -1.96 -12.13 -6.03
C ARG A 115 -2.72 -10.80 -5.98
N THR A 116 -4.04 -10.82 -6.07
CA THR A 116 -4.93 -9.66 -6.05
C THR A 116 -5.53 -9.37 -4.67
N LYS A 117 -5.06 -10.07 -3.63
CA LYS A 117 -5.44 -9.80 -2.24
C LYS A 117 -4.38 -8.97 -1.54
N ALA A 118 -4.80 -8.11 -0.63
CA ALA A 118 -3.90 -7.25 0.13
C ALA A 118 -4.23 -7.23 1.61
N LYS A 119 -3.21 -6.94 2.41
CA LYS A 119 -3.36 -6.58 3.82
C LYS A 119 -2.52 -5.34 4.09
N ILE A 120 -3.10 -4.38 4.81
CA ILE A 120 -2.43 -3.12 5.16
C ILE A 120 -2.11 -3.13 6.65
N TRP A 121 -0.90 -2.69 6.96
CA TRP A 121 -0.31 -2.75 8.27
C TRP A 121 0.13 -1.36 8.71
N SER A 122 -0.02 -1.05 10.00
CA SER A 122 0.80 -0.06 10.67
C SER A 122 1.99 -0.74 11.32
N TYR A 123 3.16 -0.14 11.23
CA TYR A 123 4.32 -0.59 11.99
C TYR A 123 4.31 0.05 13.39
N ASP A 124 4.23 -0.79 14.42
CA ASP A 124 4.41 -0.37 15.81
C ASP A 124 5.91 -0.31 16.12
N LYS A 125 6.42 0.88 16.43
CA LYS A 125 7.85 1.10 16.68
C LYS A 125 8.33 0.59 18.03
N ILE A 126 7.44 0.55 19.01
CA ILE A 126 7.77 0.15 20.38
C ILE A 126 7.83 -1.37 20.42
N ALA A 127 6.78 -2.02 19.92
CA ALA A 127 6.72 -3.49 19.84
C ALA A 127 7.56 -4.06 18.68
N GLN A 128 7.93 -3.23 17.70
CA GLN A 128 8.67 -3.60 16.48
C GLN A 128 7.95 -4.69 15.66
N VAL A 129 6.64 -4.56 15.52
CA VAL A 129 5.77 -5.52 14.81
C VAL A 129 4.86 -4.81 13.82
N LEU A 130 4.37 -5.56 12.83
CA LEU A 130 3.26 -5.13 11.99
C LEU A 130 1.93 -5.41 12.70
N VAL A 131 1.07 -4.41 12.74
CA VAL A 131 -0.29 -4.50 13.27
C VAL A 131 -1.26 -4.25 12.13
N ALA A 132 -2.18 -5.18 11.89
CA ALA A 132 -3.17 -5.04 10.83
C ALA A 132 -4.04 -3.80 11.06
N LEU A 133 -4.26 -2.99 10.02
CA LEU A 133 -5.05 -1.76 10.14
C LEU A 133 -6.56 -1.98 10.24
N TYR A 134 -7.03 -3.13 9.76
CA TYR A 134 -8.45 -3.44 9.71
C TYR A 134 -8.75 -4.81 10.32
N ASP A 135 -8.33 -5.88 9.66
CA ASP A 135 -8.57 -7.27 10.06
C ASP A 135 -7.35 -8.15 9.73
N ASP A 136 -7.32 -9.34 10.30
CA ASP A 136 -6.17 -10.25 10.22
C ASP A 136 -6.12 -11.08 8.92
N HIS A 137 -7.09 -10.93 8.01
CA HIS A 137 -7.08 -11.60 6.70
C HIS A 137 -6.70 -10.68 5.53
N TYR A 138 -6.32 -11.30 4.42
CA TYR A 138 -6.10 -10.62 3.16
C TYR A 138 -7.42 -10.35 2.44
N VAL A 139 -7.61 -9.12 2.00
CA VAL A 139 -8.81 -8.64 1.31
C VAL A 139 -8.61 -8.68 -0.19
N GLU A 140 -9.49 -9.38 -0.91
CA GLU A 140 -9.53 -9.39 -2.37
C GLU A 140 -9.94 -8.01 -2.91
N ALA A 141 -9.11 -7.42 -3.78
CA ALA A 141 -9.34 -6.09 -4.34
C ALA A 141 -10.69 -5.97 -5.07
N ASN A 142 -11.14 -7.05 -5.72
CA ASN A 142 -12.42 -7.09 -6.42
C ASN A 142 -13.61 -7.57 -5.57
N SER A 143 -13.45 -7.70 -4.25
CA SER A 143 -14.53 -8.13 -3.36
C SER A 143 -15.39 -6.97 -2.86
N SER A 144 -16.51 -7.29 -2.20
CA SER A 144 -17.28 -6.31 -1.43
C SER A 144 -16.47 -5.69 -0.27
N GLU A 145 -15.43 -6.36 0.21
CA GLU A 145 -14.55 -5.89 1.29
C GLU A 145 -13.45 -4.94 0.80
N GLY A 146 -13.27 -4.76 -0.51
CA GLY A 146 -12.26 -3.84 -1.07
C GLY A 146 -12.37 -2.40 -0.54
N ILE A 147 -13.53 -1.99 -0.02
CA ILE A 147 -13.73 -0.71 0.66
C ILE A 147 -12.80 -0.53 1.88
N GLN A 148 -12.43 -1.62 2.56
CA GLN A 148 -11.55 -1.59 3.72
C GLN A 148 -10.12 -1.21 3.33
N LEU A 149 -9.64 -1.72 2.20
CA LEU A 149 -8.36 -1.30 1.63
C LEU A 149 -8.39 0.20 1.27
N LYS A 150 -9.48 0.68 0.67
CA LYS A 150 -9.67 2.12 0.40
C LYS A 150 -9.58 2.95 1.68
N MET A 151 -10.26 2.53 2.76
CA MET A 151 -10.19 3.23 4.05
C MET A 151 -8.77 3.25 4.63
N CYS A 152 -8.01 2.16 4.46
CA CYS A 152 -6.60 2.11 4.85
C CYS A 152 -5.74 3.10 4.05
N PHE A 153 -5.93 3.20 2.72
CA PHE A 153 -5.20 4.17 1.89
C PHE A 153 -5.50 5.61 2.31
N GLU A 154 -6.76 5.95 2.57
CA GLU A 154 -7.15 7.28 3.05
C GLU A 154 -6.53 7.62 4.42
N ARG A 155 -6.38 6.61 5.29
CA ARG A 155 -5.64 6.79 6.56
C ARG A 155 -4.16 7.10 6.31
N THR A 156 -3.50 6.40 5.40
CA THR A 156 -2.11 6.69 5.00
C THR A 156 -1.96 8.11 4.46
N LYS A 157 -2.90 8.57 3.61
CA LYS A 157 -2.91 9.96 3.10
C LYS A 157 -3.08 10.99 4.21
N THR A 158 -3.97 10.73 5.17
CA THR A 158 -4.23 11.63 6.30
C THR A 158 -2.97 11.85 7.13
N TYR A 159 -2.12 10.84 7.27
CA TYR A 159 -0.81 11.01 7.92
C TYR A 159 0.11 11.96 7.13
N ALA A 160 0.20 11.79 5.81
CA ALA A 160 0.99 12.68 4.94
C ALA A 160 0.58 14.15 5.09
N SER A 161 -0.73 14.41 5.08
CA SER A 161 -1.28 15.76 5.26
C SER A 161 -0.88 16.38 6.60
N ARG A 162 -0.83 15.58 7.68
CA ARG A 162 -0.37 16.03 9.01
C ARG A 162 1.14 16.33 9.02
N MET A 163 1.95 15.56 8.29
CA MET A 163 3.39 15.84 8.16
C MET A 163 3.61 17.21 7.52
N ALA A 164 2.93 17.48 6.40
CA ALA A 164 3.02 18.76 5.69
C ALA A 164 2.64 19.98 6.57
N GLN A 165 1.57 19.86 7.37
CA GLN A 165 1.14 20.94 8.27
C GLN A 165 2.14 21.21 9.41
N THR A 166 2.83 20.18 9.90
CA THR A 166 3.81 20.33 10.99
C THR A 166 5.07 21.08 10.54
N CYS A 167 5.37 21.06 9.23
CA CYS A 167 6.50 21.79 8.64
C CYS A 167 6.22 23.28 8.40
N ILE A 168 4.96 23.70 8.25
CA ILE A 168 4.59 25.12 8.04
C ILE A 168 4.68 25.94 9.34
N LEU A 169 4.62 25.27 10.49
CA LEU A 169 4.62 25.91 11.82
C LEU A 169 6.01 26.00 12.48
N LYS A 170 7.08 25.62 11.78
CA LYS A 170 8.47 25.72 12.23
C LYS A 170 9.23 26.75 11.42
#